data_AF-A0A239ENP8-F1
#
_entry.id   AF-A0A239ENP8-F1
#
_cell.length_a   1.000
_cell.length_b   1.000
_cell.length_c   1.000
_cell.angle_alpha   90.00
_cell.angle_beta   90.00
_cell.angle_gamma   90.00
#
_symmetry.space_group_name_H-M   'P 1'
#
loop_
_entity.id
_entity.type
_entity.pdbx_description
1 polymer ?
#
loop_
_entity_poly.entity_id
_entity_poly.type
_entity_poly.pdbx_seq_one_letter_code
_entity_poly.pdbx_strand_id
1 'polypeptide(L)' 'MPDTLTLTPLTATLLLLVMVFAGRAFRQNWKAQGPRWVAKAWLYGVPALIAFAALAFIPLEM' A
#
# COMPACT_ATOMS: atom_id res chain seq x y z
N MET A 1 -13.52 -26.67 -3.17
CA MET A 1 -13.95 -25.52 -2.33
C MET A 1 -13.32 -24.29 -2.94
N PRO A 2 -14.00 -23.12 -3.00
CA PRO A 2 -13.30 -21.91 -3.43
C PRO A 2 -12.16 -21.64 -2.45
N ASP A 3 -10.95 -21.43 -2.96
CA ASP A 3 -9.80 -21.06 -2.14
C ASP A 3 -10.12 -19.72 -1.47
N THR A 4 -10.32 -19.72 -0.15
CA THR A 4 -10.59 -18.51 0.61
C THR A 4 -9.32 -17.65 0.59
N LEU A 5 -9.36 -16.54 -0.15
CA LEU A 5 -8.27 -15.56 -0.18
C LEU A 5 -8.05 -15.04 1.25
N THR A 6 -6.89 -15.36 1.81
CA THR A 6 -6.46 -14.99 3.16
C THR A 6 -5.03 -14.44 3.13
N LEU A 7 -4.72 -13.57 4.08
CA LEU A 7 -3.37 -13.04 4.26
C LEU A 7 -2.64 -13.82 5.34
N THR A 8 -1.49 -14.41 5.00
CA THR A 8 -0.58 -14.94 6.00
C THR A 8 0.03 -13.78 6.82
N PRO A 9 0.52 -14.03 8.05
CA PRO A 9 1.18 -12.99 8.85
C PRO A 9 2.35 -12.31 8.11
N LEU A 10 3.09 -13.08 7.31
CA LEU A 10 4.19 -12.56 6.51
C LEU A 10 3.69 -11.61 5.41
N THR A 11 2.69 -12.03 4.62
CA THR A 11 2.19 -11.19 3.51
C THR A 11 1.48 -9.93 4.03
N ALA A 12 0.75 -10.04 5.14
CA ALA A 12 0.17 -8.88 5.82
C ALA A 12 1.25 -7.89 6.30
N THR A 13 2.34 -8.39 6.87
CA THR A 13 3.47 -7.54 7.30
C THR A 13 4.12 -6.84 6.11
N LEU A 14 4.31 -7.54 4.99
CA LEU A 14 4.86 -6.93 3.77
C LEU A 14 3.94 -5.84 3.20
N LEU A 15 2.63 -6.09 3.16
CA LEU A 15 1.64 -5.08 2.75
C LEU A 15 1.68 -3.86 3.65
N LEU A 16 1.81 -4.06 4.97
CA LEU A 16 1.92 -2.97 5.93
C LEU A 16 3.16 -2.11 5.66
N LEU A 17 4.31 -2.74 5.43
CA LEU A 17 5.55 -2.03 5.09
C LEU A 17 5.40 -1.24 3.78
N VAL A 18 4.84 -1.85 2.73
CA VAL A 18 4.56 -1.18 1.46
C VAL A 18 3.67 0.04 1.69
N MET A 19 2.57 -0.12 2.43
CA MET A 19 1.64 0.97 2.75
C MET A 19 2.35 2.13 3.46
N VAL A 20 3.17 1.84 4.48
CA VAL A 20 3.87 2.86 5.27
C VAL A 20 4.92 3.59 4.43
N PHE A 21 5.78 2.87 3.70
CA PHE A 21 6.85 3.48 2.91
C PHE A 21 6.29 4.25 1.72
N ALA A 22 5.31 3.70 1.00
CA ALA A 22 4.67 4.37 -0.12
C ALA A 22 3.88 5.61 0.35
N GLY A 23 3.14 5.52 1.47
CA GLY A 23 2.45 6.67 2.06
C GLY A 23 3.39 7.77 2.57
N ARG A 24 4.58 7.40 3.08
CA ARG A 24 5.63 8.38 3.42
C ARG A 24 6.18 9.05 2.16
N ALA A 25 6.54 8.28 1.13
CA ALA A 25 7.08 8.80 -0.12
C ALA A 25 6.06 9.71 -0.83
N PHE A 26 4.77 9.34 -0.84
CA PHE A 26 3.69 10.17 -1.33
C PHE A 26 3.68 11.54 -0.67
N ARG A 27 3.67 11.57 0.68
CA ARG A 27 3.65 12.83 1.45
C ARG A 27 4.88 13.68 1.21
N GLN A 28 6.06 13.06 1.13
CA GLN A 28 7.30 13.79 0.83
C GLN A 28 7.26 14.41 -0.56
N ASN A 29 6.84 13.64 -1.58
CA ASN A 29 6.71 14.12 -2.95
C ASN A 29 5.64 15.21 -3.10
N TRP A 30 4.49 15.05 -2.42
CA TRP A 30 3.42 16.04 -2.41
C TRP A 30 3.86 17.39 -1.85
N LYS A 31 4.73 17.39 -0.82
CA LYS A 31 5.30 18.61 -0.25
C LYS A 31 6.41 19.22 -1.10
N ALA A 32 7.28 18.39 -1.68
CA ALA A 32 8.42 18.86 -2.46
C ALA A 32 8.01 19.46 -3.82
N GLN A 33 6.91 19.00 -4.41
CA GLN A 33 6.36 19.48 -5.70
C GLN A 33 7.38 19.64 -6.84
N GLY A 34 8.41 18.78 -6.89
CA GLY A 34 9.41 18.80 -7.95
C GLY A 34 8.87 18.39 -9.33
N PRO A 35 9.75 18.18 -10.32
CA PRO A 35 9.34 17.80 -11.67
C PRO A 35 8.45 16.54 -11.66
N ARG A 36 7.29 16.64 -12.33
CA ARG A 36 6.30 15.57 -12.48
C ARG A 36 5.77 15.04 -11.13
N TRP A 37 5.69 15.88 -10.11
CA TRP A 37 5.25 15.47 -8.77
C TRP A 37 3.86 14.83 -8.76
N VAL A 38 2.92 15.24 -9.62
CA VAL A 38 1.59 14.62 -9.72
C VAL A 38 1.70 13.16 -10.17
N ALA A 39 2.49 12.86 -11.21
CA ALA A 39 2.69 11.49 -11.68
C ALA A 39 3.37 10.62 -10.60
N LYS A 40 4.38 11.17 -9.92
CA LYS A 40 5.04 10.51 -8.79
C LYS A 40 4.09 10.28 -7.62
N ALA A 41 3.17 11.20 -7.36
CA ALA A 41 2.14 11.05 -6.34
C ALA A 41 1.25 9.84 -6.65
N TRP A 42 0.84 9.63 -7.90
CA TRP A 42 0.12 8.41 -8.28
C TRP A 42 0.97 7.14 -8.12
N LEU A 43 2.27 7.18 -8.50
CA LEU A 43 3.18 6.04 -8.34
C LEU A 43 3.35 5.60 -6.88
N TYR A 44 3.27 6.53 -5.92
CA TYR A 44 3.33 6.20 -4.49
C TYR A 44 1.95 5.95 -3.87
N GLY A 45 0.93 6.68 -4.32
CA GLY A 45 -0.42 6.61 -3.77
C GLY A 45 -1.15 5.32 -4.12
N VAL A 46 -1.03 4.84 -5.37
CA VAL A 46 -1.72 3.62 -5.82
C VAL A 46 -1.26 2.38 -5.05
N PRO A 47 0.05 2.09 -4.89
CA PRO A 47 0.49 0.96 -4.08
C PRO A 47 0.05 1.08 -2.61
N ALA A 48 0.08 2.30 -2.03
CA ALA A 48 -0.37 2.52 -0.66
C ALA A 48 -1.87 2.22 -0.50
N LEU A 49 -2.70 2.66 -1.46
CA LEU A 49 -4.13 2.43 -1.46
C LEU A 49 -4.45 0.93 -1.61
N ILE A 50 -3.78 0.23 -2.54
CA ILE A 50 -3.99 -1.20 -2.76
C ILE A 50 -3.59 -1.99 -1.50
N ALA A 51 -2.45 -1.67 -0.89
CA ALA A 51 -2.00 -2.33 0.32
C ALA A 51 -2.95 -2.10 1.50
N PHE A 52 -3.45 -0.87 1.66
CA PHE A 52 -4.46 -0.55 2.66
C PHE A 52 -5.77 -1.32 2.42
N ALA A 53 -6.27 -1.34 1.19
CA ALA A 53 -7.49 -2.05 0.85
C ALA A 53 -7.35 -3.56 1.10
N ALA A 54 -6.22 -4.15 0.72
CA ALA A 54 -5.94 -5.56 0.99
C ALA A 54 -5.97 -5.85 2.49
N LEU A 55 -5.27 -5.05 3.31
CA LEU A 55 -5.26 -5.21 4.77
C LEU A 55 -6.63 -4.96 5.43
N ALA A 56 -7.44 -4.06 4.86
CA ALA A 56 -8.75 -3.69 5.42
C ALA A 56 -9.85 -4.72 5.10
N PHE A 57 -9.76 -5.39 3.95
CA PHE A 57 -10.84 -6.24 3.44
C PHE A 57 -10.49 -7.72 3.29
N ILE A 58 -9.21 -8.11 3.29
CA ILE A 58 -8.81 -9.52 3.22
C ILE A 58 -8.55 -10.03 4.64
N PRO A 59 -9.21 -11.12 5.08
CA PRO A 59 -9.02 -11.67 6.41
C PRO A 59 -7.60 -12.21 6.59
N LEU A 60 -7.10 -12.10 7.82
CA LEU A 60 -5.86 -12.74 8.25
C LEU A 60 -6.11 -14.22 8.46
N GLU A 61 -5.17 -15.03 7.98
CA GLU A 61 -5.05 -16.42 8.37
C GLU A 61 -4.67 -16.48 9.87
N MET A 62 -5.39 -17.30 10.63
CA MET A 62 -5.23 -17.45 12.07
C MET A 62 -4.38 -18.67 12.42
#